data_AF-A0A4Q5VEK3-F1
#
_entry.id   AF-A0A4Q5VEK3-F1
#
_cell.length_a   1.000
_cell.length_b   1.000
_cell.length_c   1.000
_cell.angle_alpha   90.00
_cell.angle_beta   90.00
_cell.angle_gamma   90.00
#
_symmetry.space_group_name_H-M   'P 1'
#
loop_
_entity.id
_entity.type
_entity.pdbx_description
1 polymer ?
#
loop_
_entity_poly.entity_id
_entity_poly.type
_entity_poly.pdbx_seq_one_letter_code
_entity_poly.pdbx_strand_id
1 'polypeptide(L)'
;MFSNTEAFLRLREQTQAVLDFTVLISNSVPLLKMTMKNIDKSVVGAKLANPDYFKGDQNLDQLKSFAVKYKENLSKYILLSNFSYFEVYVVDAIEEMFNFHGGTDQLIEDARKRCQKHVNPSDQSIIKNRSKLQDSYKNKNKEKYQKYTRLLQANNFKFPSELLSAYGVQKLSENLSNLKSVGIPELLIDGLHFPITDNEVVEFHKIRDIRNSIAHGKRKTFDVPSAMKHNNFLRGLSVRLDQHLVKNYFVIERFS
;
A
#
# COMPACT_ATOMS: atom_id res chain seq x y z
N MET A 1 -10.98 -13.04 16.23
CA MET A 1 -11.08 -12.84 14.77
C MET A 1 -9.88 -12.00 14.37
N PHE A 2 -9.16 -12.35 13.30
CA PHE A 2 -8.05 -11.53 12.83
C PHE A 2 -8.62 -10.14 12.49
N SER A 3 -8.24 -9.08 13.21
CA SER A 3 -8.89 -7.77 13.10
C SER A 3 -8.16 -6.83 12.16
N ASN A 4 -6.82 -6.87 12.19
CA ASN A 4 -5.92 -6.08 11.37
C ASN A 4 -4.66 -6.91 11.09
N THR A 5 -3.96 -6.60 10.00
CA THR A 5 -2.58 -7.06 9.78
C THR A 5 -1.62 -6.33 10.72
N GLU A 6 -0.51 -6.98 11.09
CA GLU A 6 0.54 -6.32 11.88
C GLU A 6 1.19 -5.20 11.06
N ALA A 7 1.30 -5.38 9.75
CA ALA A 7 1.76 -4.36 8.80
C ALA A 7 0.93 -3.07 8.89
N PHE A 8 -0.40 -3.20 8.95
CA PHE A 8 -1.28 -2.05 9.11
C PHE A 8 -1.12 -1.38 10.48
N LEU A 9 -0.94 -2.16 11.55
CA LEU A 9 -0.70 -1.61 12.89
C LEU A 9 0.61 -0.81 12.94
N ARG A 10 1.69 -1.32 12.32
CA ARG A 10 2.95 -0.60 12.15
C ARG A 10 2.78 0.69 11.35
N LEU A 11 2.08 0.64 10.21
CA LEU A 11 1.79 1.85 9.42
C LEU A 11 1.07 2.91 10.25
N ARG A 12 0.06 2.50 11.02
CA ARG A 12 -0.74 3.40 11.86
C ARG A 12 0.13 4.08 12.91
N GLU A 13 1.00 3.32 13.58
CA GLU A 13 1.93 3.84 14.58
C GLU A 13 2.93 4.83 13.97
N GLN A 14 3.58 4.47 12.86
CA GLN A 14 4.56 5.34 12.19
C GLN A 14 3.92 6.63 11.66
N THR A 15 2.72 6.52 11.08
CA THR A 15 1.96 7.69 10.63
C THR A 15 1.61 8.60 11.81
N GLN A 16 1.17 8.02 12.93
CA GLN A 16 0.85 8.79 14.14
C GLN A 16 2.09 9.49 14.71
N ALA A 17 3.23 8.81 14.78
CA ALA A 17 4.48 9.40 15.24
C ALA A 17 4.90 10.62 14.39
N VAL A 18 4.73 10.56 13.07
CA VAL A 18 4.97 11.71 12.17
C VAL A 18 4.02 12.87 12.48
N LEU A 19 2.75 12.58 12.77
CA LEU A 19 1.76 13.60 13.14
C LEU A 19 2.05 14.23 14.50
N ASP A 20 2.42 13.43 15.50
CA ASP A 20 2.79 13.90 16.83
C ASP A 20 4.02 14.80 16.75
N PHE A 21 5.03 14.40 15.98
CA PHE A 21 6.20 15.22 15.71
C PHE A 21 5.85 16.52 14.96
N THR A 22 4.91 16.46 14.01
CA THR A 22 4.39 17.64 13.31
C THR A 22 3.74 18.64 14.26
N VAL A 23 2.94 18.15 15.22
CA VAL A 23 2.32 18.97 16.26
C VAL A 23 3.38 19.60 17.15
N LEU A 24 4.38 18.82 17.60
CA LEU A 24 5.48 19.31 18.41
C LEU A 24 6.22 20.47 17.72
N ILE A 25 6.62 20.29 16.46
CA ILE A 25 7.33 21.32 15.69
C ILE A 25 6.46 22.54 15.45
N SER A 26 5.17 22.34 15.18
CA SER A 26 4.20 23.43 14.94
C SER A 26 3.94 24.29 16.19
N ASN A 27 4.18 23.77 17.39
CA ASN A 27 4.16 24.56 18.63
C ASN A 27 5.54 25.14 18.96
N SER A 28 6.61 24.39 18.71
CA SER A 28 7.98 24.75 19.07
C SER A 28 8.53 25.92 18.24
N VAL A 29 8.29 25.94 16.92
CA VAL A 29 8.84 26.98 16.05
C VAL A 29 8.20 28.36 16.28
N PRO A 30 6.87 28.50 16.48
CA PRO A 30 6.30 29.77 16.91
C PRO A 30 6.86 30.29 18.23
N LEU A 31 7.06 29.41 19.22
CA LEU A 31 7.69 29.78 20.48
C LEU A 31 9.11 30.29 20.25
N LEU A 32 9.91 29.57 19.44
CA LEU A 32 11.25 30.01 19.05
C LEU A 32 11.23 31.39 18.41
N LYS A 33 10.32 31.66 17.47
CA LYS A 33 10.15 32.98 16.84
C LYS A 33 9.82 34.08 17.86
N MET A 34 8.96 33.78 18.83
CA MET A 34 8.61 34.71 19.89
C MET A 34 9.83 35.04 20.77
N THR A 35 10.61 34.03 21.16
CA THR A 35 11.83 34.22 21.94
C THR A 35 12.86 35.06 21.19
N MET A 36 13.10 34.78 19.90
CA MET A 36 13.99 35.59 19.06
C MET A 36 13.54 37.06 18.99
N LYS A 37 12.22 37.32 18.87
CA LYS A 37 11.67 38.67 18.88
C LYS A 37 11.85 39.39 20.23
N ASN A 38 11.78 38.66 21.35
CA ASN A 38 12.01 39.22 22.68
C ASN A 38 13.49 39.57 22.91
N ILE A 39 14.41 38.77 22.37
CA ILE A 39 15.85 39.08 22.37
C ILE A 39 16.11 40.35 21.56
N ASP A 40 15.55 40.47 20.35
CA ASP A 40 15.69 41.67 19.51
C ASP A 40 15.18 42.94 20.22
N LYS A 41 14.18 42.79 21.10
CA LYS A 41 13.60 43.88 21.90
C LYS A 41 14.31 44.12 23.23
N SER A 42 15.40 43.42 23.52
CA SER A 42 16.12 43.52 24.80
C SER A 42 15.23 43.26 26.02
N VAL A 43 14.26 42.35 25.90
CA VAL A 43 13.42 41.96 27.05
C VAL A 43 14.29 41.25 28.08
N VAL A 44 14.23 41.70 29.33
CA VAL A 44 15.05 41.17 30.43
C VAL A 44 14.81 39.66 30.60
N GLY A 45 15.91 38.89 30.64
CA GLY A 45 15.87 37.43 30.83
C GLY A 45 15.53 36.62 29.57
N ALA A 46 15.26 37.27 28.42
CA ALA A 46 15.04 36.57 27.17
C ALA A 46 16.35 35.92 26.68
N LYS A 47 16.35 34.59 26.57
CA LYS A 47 17.45 33.80 26.03
C LYS A 47 16.92 32.61 25.25
N LEU A 48 17.68 32.17 24.26
CA LEU A 48 17.41 30.92 23.56
C LEU A 48 17.71 29.72 24.47
N ALA A 49 16.96 28.63 24.28
CA ALA A 49 17.28 27.35 24.91
C ALA A 49 18.54 26.76 24.26
N ASN A 50 19.37 26.09 25.05
CA ASN A 50 20.54 25.39 24.52
C ASN A 50 20.08 24.25 23.60
N PRO A 51 20.72 24.05 22.44
CA PRO A 51 20.40 22.95 21.55
C PRO A 51 20.81 21.62 22.20
N ASP A 52 19.94 20.61 22.09
CA ASP A 52 20.17 19.29 22.71
C ASP A 52 21.25 18.48 21.93
N TYR A 53 21.16 18.48 20.59
CA TYR A 53 22.06 17.70 19.73
C TYR A 53 23.23 18.50 19.13
N PHE A 54 22.98 19.74 18.68
CA PHE A 54 24.01 20.55 18.01
C PHE A 54 24.92 21.23 19.05
N LYS A 55 26.24 21.20 18.83
CA LYS A 55 27.23 21.88 19.70
C LYS A 55 27.71 23.18 19.04
N GLY A 56 27.88 24.24 19.82
CA GLY A 56 28.44 25.52 19.38
C GLY A 56 27.54 26.72 19.68
N ASP A 57 28.04 27.91 19.33
CA ASP A 57 27.32 29.16 19.55
C ASP A 57 26.09 29.27 18.63
N GLN A 58 24.98 29.73 19.19
CA GLN A 58 23.74 29.89 18.45
C GLN A 58 23.76 31.16 17.60
N ASN A 59 23.70 31.01 16.28
CA ASN A 59 23.54 32.14 15.37
C ASN A 59 22.06 32.51 15.21
N LEU A 60 21.67 33.65 15.81
CA LEU A 60 20.29 34.14 15.83
C LEU A 60 19.73 34.41 14.43
N ASP A 61 20.51 35.05 13.55
CA ASP A 61 20.04 35.41 12.20
C ASP A 61 19.84 34.17 11.32
N GLN A 62 20.72 33.18 11.49
CA GLN A 62 20.57 31.90 10.82
C GLN A 62 19.30 31.18 11.27
N LEU A 63 19.02 31.12 12.58
CA LEU A 63 17.80 30.51 13.13
C LEU A 63 16.53 31.23 12.64
N LYS A 64 16.55 32.57 12.55
CA LYS A 64 15.45 33.34 11.94
C LYS A 64 15.20 32.88 10.50
N SER A 65 16.26 32.73 9.69
CA SER A 65 16.14 32.31 8.30
C SER A 65 15.54 30.91 8.15
N PHE A 66 15.92 29.96 9.03
CA PHE A 66 15.40 28.60 9.04
C PHE A 66 13.93 28.56 9.46
N ALA A 67 13.58 29.33 10.49
CA ALA A 67 12.23 29.38 11.03
C ALA A 67 11.21 29.96 10.03
N VAL A 68 11.61 30.72 9.01
CA VAL A 68 10.69 31.20 7.97
C VAL A 68 10.12 30.03 7.16
N LYS A 69 10.97 29.07 6.77
CA LYS A 69 10.62 27.97 5.85
C LYS A 69 10.18 26.68 6.55
N TYR A 70 10.05 26.68 7.88
CA TYR A 70 9.81 25.43 8.62
C TYR A 70 8.56 24.68 8.16
N LYS A 71 7.45 25.37 7.85
CA LYS A 71 6.21 24.73 7.39
C LYS A 71 6.38 24.03 6.04
N GLU A 72 7.15 24.63 5.15
CA GLU A 72 7.43 24.08 3.82
C GLU A 72 8.35 22.86 3.88
N ASN A 73 9.28 22.84 4.83
CA ASN A 73 10.15 21.69 5.03
C ASN A 73 9.39 20.57 5.78
N LEU A 74 8.61 20.93 6.79
CA LEU A 74 7.79 19.99 7.55
C LEU A 74 6.77 19.28 6.66
N SER A 75 6.07 20.01 5.79
CA SER A 75 5.11 19.42 4.84
C SER A 75 5.75 18.40 3.88
N LYS A 76 6.97 18.68 3.41
CA LYS A 76 7.75 17.75 2.57
C LYS A 76 8.07 16.47 3.34
N TYR A 77 8.55 16.60 4.58
CA TYR A 77 8.87 15.43 5.41
C TYR A 77 7.64 14.60 5.72
N ILE A 78 6.50 15.21 6.05
CA ILE A 78 5.23 14.51 6.26
C ILE A 78 4.88 13.64 5.06
N LEU A 79 4.92 14.21 3.86
CA LEU A 79 4.55 13.47 2.65
C LEU A 79 5.58 12.39 2.31
N LEU A 80 6.88 12.69 2.40
CA LEU A 80 7.93 11.70 2.13
C LEU A 80 7.80 10.49 3.06
N SER A 81 7.71 10.72 4.38
CA SER A 81 7.62 9.65 5.36
C SER A 81 6.35 8.82 5.19
N ASN A 82 5.18 9.45 5.16
CA ASN A 82 3.91 8.72 5.09
C ASN A 82 3.75 7.95 3.76
N PHE A 83 4.25 8.49 2.64
CA PHE A 83 4.24 7.75 1.38
C PHE A 83 5.14 6.52 1.44
N SER A 84 6.36 6.67 1.99
CA SER A 84 7.28 5.54 2.14
C SER A 84 6.75 4.48 3.10
N TYR A 85 6.11 4.86 4.21
CA TYR A 85 5.46 3.90 5.11
C TYR A 85 4.31 3.17 4.42
N PHE A 86 3.53 3.86 3.59
CA PHE A 86 2.48 3.22 2.81
C PHE A 86 3.04 2.20 1.79
N GLU A 87 4.16 2.53 1.11
CA GLU A 87 4.82 1.59 0.19
C GLU A 87 5.24 0.31 0.91
N VAL A 88 5.91 0.44 2.06
CA VAL A 88 6.35 -0.71 2.87
C VAL A 88 5.16 -1.51 3.39
N TYR A 89 4.11 -0.84 3.87
CA TYR A 89 2.89 -1.49 4.33
C TYR A 89 2.28 -2.44 3.28
N VAL A 90 2.17 -2.00 2.03
CA VAL A 90 1.59 -2.84 0.96
C VAL A 90 2.39 -4.12 0.77
N VAL A 91 3.71 -4.02 0.76
CA VAL A 91 4.61 -5.18 0.62
C VAL A 91 4.48 -6.10 1.83
N ASP A 92 4.68 -5.56 3.04
CA ASP A 92 4.63 -6.30 4.29
C ASP A 92 3.28 -7.00 4.51
N ALA A 93 2.16 -6.37 4.14
CA ALA A 93 0.83 -6.96 4.32
C ALA A 93 0.62 -8.19 3.41
N ILE A 94 1.21 -8.19 2.22
CA ILE A 94 1.17 -9.34 1.29
C ILE A 94 2.13 -10.43 1.77
N GLU A 95 3.28 -10.08 2.33
CA GLU A 95 4.18 -11.05 2.96
C GLU A 95 3.54 -11.71 4.19
N GLU A 96 2.86 -10.93 5.03
CA GLU A 96 2.08 -11.45 6.16
C GLU A 96 0.98 -12.41 5.68
N MET A 97 0.32 -12.09 4.57
CA MET A 97 -0.63 -13.00 3.92
C MET A 97 0.04 -14.30 3.49
N PHE A 98 1.20 -14.27 2.82
CA PHE A 98 1.93 -15.48 2.45
C PHE A 98 2.33 -16.32 3.68
N ASN A 99 2.82 -15.66 4.73
CA ASN A 99 3.21 -16.32 5.97
C ASN A 99 2.01 -16.97 6.68
N PHE A 100 0.84 -16.33 6.64
CA PHE A 100 -0.40 -16.90 7.16
C PHE A 100 -0.75 -18.24 6.48
N HIS A 101 -0.43 -18.39 5.20
CA HIS A 101 -0.64 -19.63 4.43
C HIS A 101 0.51 -20.64 4.53
N GLY A 102 1.41 -20.49 5.50
CA GLY A 102 2.54 -21.39 5.71
C GLY A 102 3.80 -21.00 4.93
N GLY A 103 3.83 -19.78 4.39
CA GLY A 103 4.94 -19.23 3.62
C GLY A 103 4.74 -19.35 2.11
N THR A 104 5.53 -18.60 1.36
CA THR A 104 5.46 -18.51 -0.10
C THR A 104 5.54 -19.87 -0.79
N ASP A 105 6.57 -20.66 -0.46
CA ASP A 105 6.81 -21.95 -1.14
C ASP A 105 5.66 -22.93 -0.89
N GLN A 106 5.13 -22.95 0.34
CA GLN A 106 4.02 -23.80 0.72
C GLN A 106 2.74 -23.39 -0.01
N LEU A 107 2.44 -22.09 -0.09
CA LEU A 107 1.28 -21.58 -0.81
C LEU A 107 1.36 -21.88 -2.32
N ILE A 108 2.54 -21.72 -2.93
CA ILE A 108 2.76 -22.09 -4.35
C ILE A 108 2.54 -23.59 -4.55
N GLU A 109 3.10 -24.42 -3.67
CA GLU A 109 2.98 -25.87 -3.78
C GLU A 109 1.54 -26.35 -3.59
N ASP A 110 0.81 -25.77 -2.63
CA ASP A 110 -0.60 -26.10 -2.41
C ASP A 110 -1.46 -25.64 -3.60
N ALA A 111 -1.20 -24.47 -4.17
CA ALA A 111 -1.84 -24.03 -5.40
C ALA A 111 -1.54 -25.00 -6.57
N ARG A 112 -0.29 -25.43 -6.75
CA ARG A 112 0.10 -26.40 -7.80
C ARG A 112 -0.61 -27.74 -7.62
N LYS A 113 -0.63 -28.29 -6.40
CA LYS A 113 -1.32 -29.56 -6.09
C LYS A 113 -2.80 -29.47 -6.42
N ARG A 114 -3.47 -28.36 -6.06
CA ARG A 114 -4.86 -28.11 -6.42
C ARG A 114 -5.04 -28.09 -7.93
N CYS A 115 -4.22 -27.34 -8.67
CA CYS A 115 -4.28 -27.31 -10.12
C CYS A 115 -4.06 -28.69 -10.76
N GLN A 116 -3.06 -29.47 -10.31
CA GLN A 116 -2.75 -30.78 -10.87
C GLN A 116 -3.90 -31.78 -10.75
N LYS A 117 -4.63 -31.79 -9.61
CA LYS A 117 -5.82 -32.63 -9.43
C LYS A 117 -6.89 -32.36 -10.50
N HIS A 118 -6.98 -31.13 -11.01
CA HIS A 118 -8.01 -30.72 -11.96
C HIS A 118 -7.58 -30.81 -13.44
N VAL A 119 -6.28 -30.80 -13.74
CA VAL A 119 -5.77 -30.94 -15.12
C VAL A 119 -6.05 -32.35 -15.67
N ASN A 120 -5.93 -33.36 -14.82
CA ASN A 120 -6.16 -34.78 -15.17
C ASN A 120 -7.38 -35.33 -14.43
N PRO A 121 -8.61 -34.90 -14.78
CA PRO A 121 -9.81 -35.40 -14.12
C PRO A 121 -10.01 -36.88 -14.48
N SER A 122 -10.14 -37.74 -13.47
CA SER A 122 -10.54 -39.14 -13.64
C SER A 122 -12.03 -39.29 -13.96
N ASP A 123 -12.83 -38.24 -13.71
CA ASP A 123 -14.26 -38.23 -13.96
C ASP A 123 -14.61 -38.14 -15.46
N GLN A 124 -15.23 -39.19 -15.97
CA GLN A 124 -15.72 -39.31 -17.35
C GLN A 124 -16.71 -38.19 -17.73
N SER A 125 -17.50 -37.70 -16.77
CA SER A 125 -18.46 -36.61 -16.98
C SER A 125 -17.74 -35.31 -17.35
N ILE A 126 -16.64 -35.01 -16.66
CA ILE A 126 -15.79 -33.84 -16.91
C ILE A 126 -15.12 -33.98 -18.27
N ILE A 127 -14.53 -35.15 -18.58
CA ILE A 127 -13.86 -35.40 -19.86
C ILE A 127 -14.84 -35.17 -21.03
N LYS A 128 -16.03 -35.76 -20.95
CA LYS A 128 -17.06 -35.63 -21.98
C LYS A 128 -17.52 -34.19 -22.16
N ASN A 129 -17.86 -33.50 -21.07
CA ASN A 129 -18.33 -32.11 -21.13
C ASN A 129 -17.23 -31.14 -21.60
N ARG A 130 -15.98 -31.34 -21.15
CA ARG A 130 -14.80 -30.56 -21.57
C ARG A 130 -14.59 -30.64 -23.08
N SER A 131 -14.66 -31.85 -23.66
CA SER A 131 -14.51 -32.03 -25.11
C SER A 131 -15.51 -31.20 -25.95
N LYS A 132 -16.68 -30.86 -25.38
CA LYS A 132 -17.70 -30.04 -26.07
C LYS A 132 -17.37 -28.56 -26.11
N LEU A 133 -16.44 -28.10 -25.26
CA LEU A 133 -15.90 -26.74 -25.22
C LEU A 133 -14.54 -26.60 -25.93
N GLN A 134 -13.88 -27.71 -26.30
CA GLN A 134 -12.60 -27.73 -27.02
C GLN A 134 -12.77 -27.64 -28.55
N ASP A 135 -13.64 -26.74 -29.03
CA ASP A 135 -13.78 -26.37 -30.44
C ASP A 135 -13.67 -24.85 -30.55
N SER A 136 -13.40 -24.32 -31.75
CA SER A 136 -13.36 -22.88 -31.99
C SER A 136 -14.71 -22.25 -31.65
N TYR A 137 -14.69 -21.12 -30.93
CA TYR A 137 -15.90 -20.39 -30.56
C TYR A 137 -16.68 -19.96 -31.80
N LYS A 138 -17.95 -20.37 -31.87
CA LYS A 138 -18.89 -20.01 -32.94
C LYS A 138 -20.15 -19.42 -32.30
N ASN A 139 -20.49 -18.17 -32.62
CA ASN A 139 -21.63 -17.49 -31.98
C ASN A 139 -22.95 -18.26 -32.08
N LYS A 140 -23.18 -18.97 -33.20
CA LYS A 140 -24.34 -19.86 -33.41
C LYS A 140 -24.48 -21.01 -32.39
N ASN A 141 -23.41 -21.34 -31.67
CA ASN A 141 -23.36 -22.42 -30.67
C ASN A 141 -23.36 -21.87 -29.22
N LYS A 142 -23.73 -20.61 -29.00
CA LYS A 142 -23.67 -19.97 -27.67
C LYS A 142 -24.38 -20.77 -26.58
N GLU A 143 -25.58 -21.26 -26.85
CA GLU A 143 -26.37 -22.06 -25.91
C GLU A 143 -25.67 -23.39 -25.54
N LYS A 144 -25.06 -24.04 -26.54
CA LYS A 144 -24.24 -25.25 -26.34
C LYS A 144 -23.11 -24.94 -25.35
N TYR A 145 -22.35 -23.88 -25.58
CA TYR A 145 -21.24 -23.52 -24.70
C TYR A 145 -21.72 -23.19 -23.28
N GLN A 146 -22.79 -22.39 -23.14
CA GLN A 146 -23.37 -22.08 -21.83
C GLN A 146 -23.81 -23.33 -21.08
N LYS A 147 -24.47 -24.28 -21.75
CA LYS A 147 -24.88 -25.55 -21.16
C LYS A 147 -23.69 -26.33 -20.61
N TYR A 148 -22.65 -26.56 -21.42
CA TYR A 148 -21.50 -27.36 -21.00
C TYR A 148 -20.60 -26.64 -20.00
N THR A 149 -20.52 -25.30 -20.04
CA THR A 149 -19.87 -24.51 -18.99
C THR A 149 -20.56 -24.71 -17.64
N ARG A 150 -21.90 -24.61 -17.58
CA ARG A 150 -22.65 -24.86 -16.33
C ARG A 150 -22.47 -26.29 -15.82
N LEU A 151 -22.45 -27.28 -16.71
CA LEU A 151 -22.21 -28.67 -16.33
C LEU A 151 -20.80 -28.89 -15.77
N LEU A 152 -19.79 -28.24 -16.33
CA LEU A 152 -18.43 -28.29 -15.79
C LEU A 152 -18.34 -27.59 -14.43
N GLN A 153 -18.96 -26.42 -14.25
CA GLN A 153 -19.03 -25.70 -12.97
C GLN A 153 -19.70 -26.55 -11.89
N ALA A 154 -20.81 -27.22 -12.20
CA ALA A 154 -21.52 -28.10 -11.28
C ALA A 154 -20.68 -29.31 -10.82
N ASN A 155 -19.71 -29.74 -11.64
CA ASN A 155 -18.77 -30.81 -11.30
C ASN A 155 -17.44 -30.27 -10.74
N ASN A 156 -17.40 -29.02 -10.27
CA ASN A 156 -16.22 -28.35 -9.71
C ASN A 156 -14.99 -28.40 -10.65
N PHE A 157 -15.23 -28.35 -11.96
CA PHE A 157 -14.16 -28.23 -12.95
C PHE A 157 -13.53 -26.85 -12.86
N LYS A 158 -12.20 -26.82 -12.81
CA LYS A 158 -11.41 -25.58 -12.82
C LYS A 158 -11.12 -25.12 -14.23
N PHE A 159 -11.57 -23.91 -14.55
CA PHE A 159 -11.32 -23.30 -15.86
C PHE A 159 -9.88 -22.81 -15.98
N PRO A 160 -9.38 -22.54 -17.21
CA PRO A 160 -8.01 -22.09 -17.42
C PRO A 160 -7.59 -20.91 -16.52
N SER A 161 -8.50 -19.96 -16.25
CA SER A 161 -8.25 -18.85 -15.32
C SER A 161 -7.92 -19.30 -13.90
N GLU A 162 -8.58 -20.34 -13.40
CA GLU A 162 -8.30 -20.91 -12.07
C GLU A 162 -7.05 -21.79 -12.09
N LEU A 163 -6.77 -22.48 -13.20
CA LEU A 163 -5.57 -23.31 -13.37
C LEU A 163 -4.28 -22.48 -13.40
N LEU A 164 -4.38 -21.20 -13.77
CA LEU A 164 -3.26 -20.25 -13.75
C LEU A 164 -3.02 -19.63 -12.36
N SER A 165 -3.83 -19.95 -11.35
CA SER A 165 -3.68 -19.40 -9.99
C SER A 165 -2.31 -19.66 -9.39
N ALA A 166 -1.76 -20.88 -9.54
CA ALA A 166 -0.43 -21.22 -9.04
C ALA A 166 0.67 -20.37 -9.70
N TYR A 167 0.56 -20.12 -11.00
CA TYR A 167 1.46 -19.21 -11.72
C TYR A 167 1.31 -17.77 -11.23
N GLY A 168 0.07 -17.32 -10.98
CA GLY A 168 -0.23 -16.01 -10.42
C GLY A 168 0.42 -15.80 -9.04
N VAL A 169 0.27 -16.76 -8.12
CA VAL A 169 0.91 -16.72 -6.79
C VAL A 169 2.43 -16.65 -6.92
N GLN A 170 3.01 -17.51 -7.77
CA GLN A 170 4.45 -17.51 -8.00
C GLN A 170 4.95 -16.16 -8.53
N LYS A 171 4.28 -15.61 -9.55
CA LYS A 171 4.68 -14.32 -10.14
C LYS A 171 4.46 -13.15 -9.19
N LEU A 172 3.40 -13.19 -8.39
CA LEU A 172 3.18 -12.21 -7.34
C LEU A 172 4.37 -12.20 -6.38
N SER A 173 4.78 -13.37 -5.89
CA SER A 173 5.93 -13.45 -4.97
C SER A 173 7.24 -13.01 -5.59
N GLU A 174 7.52 -13.41 -6.84
CA GLU A 174 8.76 -13.01 -7.54
C GLU A 174 8.85 -11.49 -7.75
N ASN A 175 7.70 -10.84 -7.96
CA ASN A 175 7.64 -9.41 -8.26
C ASN A 175 7.52 -8.54 -6.99
N LEU A 176 7.09 -9.11 -5.86
CA LEU A 176 6.79 -8.36 -4.64
C LEU A 176 8.01 -7.59 -4.11
N SER A 177 9.18 -8.23 -4.08
CA SER A 177 10.42 -7.62 -3.58
C SER A 177 10.92 -6.44 -4.44
N ASN A 178 10.47 -6.35 -5.69
CA ASN A 178 10.85 -5.31 -6.64
C ASN A 178 9.68 -4.38 -6.98
N LEU A 179 8.60 -4.43 -6.20
CA LEU A 179 7.41 -3.63 -6.43
C LEU A 179 7.74 -2.14 -6.31
N LYS A 180 7.65 -1.43 -7.43
CA LYS A 180 7.77 0.03 -7.46
C LYS A 180 6.41 0.65 -7.13
N SER A 181 6.39 1.85 -6.54
CA SER A 181 5.12 2.55 -6.26
C SER A 181 4.23 2.73 -7.48
N VAL A 182 4.79 2.83 -8.69
CA VAL A 182 3.99 2.89 -9.92
C VAL A 182 3.10 1.65 -10.12
N GLY A 183 3.55 0.48 -9.70
CA GLY A 183 2.82 -0.78 -9.85
C GLY A 183 1.87 -1.09 -8.69
N ILE A 184 1.85 -0.28 -7.61
CA ILE A 184 0.96 -0.54 -6.47
C ILE A 184 -0.52 -0.58 -6.91
N PRO A 185 -1.07 0.41 -7.63
CA PRO A 185 -2.48 0.36 -8.03
C PRO A 185 -2.82 -0.87 -8.88
N GLU A 186 -1.98 -1.22 -9.85
CA GLU A 186 -2.14 -2.41 -10.70
C GLU A 186 -2.15 -3.69 -9.86
N LEU A 187 -1.20 -3.82 -8.92
CA LEU A 187 -1.17 -4.96 -8.00
C LEU A 187 -2.44 -5.06 -7.15
N LEU A 188 -2.93 -3.93 -6.62
CA LEU A 188 -4.13 -3.91 -5.81
C LEU A 188 -5.36 -4.33 -6.64
N ILE A 189 -5.51 -3.79 -7.86
CA ILE A 189 -6.64 -4.07 -8.75
C ILE A 189 -6.58 -5.51 -9.28
N ASP A 190 -5.51 -5.86 -9.98
CA ASP A 190 -5.44 -7.09 -10.78
C ASP A 190 -4.98 -8.28 -9.95
N GLY A 191 -4.09 -8.04 -8.98
CA GLY A 191 -3.59 -9.08 -8.08
C GLY A 191 -4.57 -9.37 -6.94
N LEU A 192 -4.95 -8.33 -6.20
CA LEU A 192 -5.74 -8.47 -4.97
C LEU A 192 -7.24 -8.23 -5.16
N HIS A 193 -7.70 -7.86 -6.36
CA HIS A 193 -9.11 -7.54 -6.62
C HIS A 193 -9.66 -6.50 -5.63
N PHE A 194 -8.79 -5.57 -5.22
CA PHE A 194 -9.11 -4.51 -4.29
C PHE A 194 -9.92 -3.42 -5.01
N PRO A 195 -11.09 -3.02 -4.48
CA PRO A 195 -11.93 -2.01 -5.12
C PRO A 195 -11.30 -0.62 -4.96
N ILE A 196 -10.59 -0.18 -5.99
CA ILE A 196 -10.09 1.19 -6.16
C ILE A 196 -10.70 1.79 -7.43
N THR A 197 -11.12 3.04 -7.34
CA THR A 197 -11.69 3.75 -8.49
C THR A 197 -10.60 4.39 -9.35
N ASP A 198 -10.87 4.64 -10.64
CA ASP A 198 -9.94 5.34 -11.53
C ASP A 198 -9.48 6.69 -10.95
N ASN A 199 -10.39 7.42 -10.30
CA ASN A 199 -10.07 8.69 -9.63
C ASN A 199 -9.08 8.52 -8.48
N GLU A 200 -9.16 7.42 -7.73
CA GLU A 200 -8.22 7.11 -6.66
C GLU A 200 -6.85 6.70 -7.23
N VAL A 201 -6.82 5.97 -8.36
CA VAL A 201 -5.57 5.67 -9.08
C VAL A 201 -4.89 6.97 -9.55
N VAL A 202 -5.66 7.89 -10.13
CA VAL A 202 -5.16 9.21 -10.55
C VAL A 202 -4.63 10.01 -9.37
N GLU A 203 -5.37 10.09 -8.26
CA GLU A 203 -4.91 10.82 -7.07
C GLU A 203 -3.67 10.14 -6.45
N PHE A 204 -3.60 8.81 -6.42
CA PHE A 204 -2.41 8.08 -5.97
C PHE A 204 -1.16 8.43 -6.79
N HIS A 205 -1.26 8.39 -8.13
CA HIS A 205 -0.14 8.74 -9.00
C HIS A 205 0.25 10.21 -8.88
N LYS A 206 -0.72 11.11 -8.72
CA LYS A 206 -0.43 12.51 -8.42
C LYS A 206 0.35 12.66 -7.12
N ILE A 207 -0.04 11.98 -6.05
CA ILE A 207 0.70 12.01 -4.77
C ILE A 207 2.13 11.48 -4.97
N ARG A 208 2.28 10.36 -5.67
CA ARG A 208 3.59 9.78 -6.01
C ARG A 208 4.47 10.77 -6.78
N ASP A 209 3.93 11.43 -7.79
CA ASP A 209 4.68 12.37 -8.63
C ASP A 209 5.11 13.61 -7.83
N ILE A 210 4.25 14.07 -6.92
CA ILE A 210 4.60 15.13 -5.96
C ILE A 210 5.73 14.66 -5.05
N ARG A 211 5.64 13.45 -4.48
CA ARG A 211 6.68 12.84 -3.64
C ARG A 211 8.01 12.77 -4.39
N ASN A 212 8.01 12.27 -5.62
CA ASN A 212 9.21 12.17 -6.45
C ASN A 212 9.81 13.56 -6.74
N SER A 213 8.97 14.54 -7.05
CA SER A 213 9.41 15.92 -7.29
C SER A 213 10.05 16.54 -6.04
N ILE A 214 9.52 16.26 -4.86
CA ILE A 214 10.11 16.67 -3.57
C ILE A 214 11.44 15.95 -3.33
N ALA A 215 11.47 14.62 -3.48
CA ALA A 215 12.66 13.80 -3.26
C ALA A 215 13.84 14.20 -4.17
N HIS A 216 13.55 14.58 -5.41
CA HIS A 216 14.55 15.07 -6.36
C HIS A 216 14.86 16.57 -6.24
N GLY A 217 14.32 17.26 -5.23
CA GLY A 217 14.55 18.70 -5.02
C GLY A 217 13.93 19.63 -6.08
N LYS A 218 13.09 19.09 -6.97
CA LYS A 218 12.42 19.86 -8.05
C LYS A 218 11.29 20.72 -7.51
N ARG A 219 10.64 20.31 -6.42
CA ARG A 219 9.55 21.06 -5.78
C ARG A 219 10.05 21.92 -4.62
N LYS A 220 10.14 23.23 -4.85
CA LYS A 220 10.63 24.19 -3.85
C LYS A 220 9.62 24.45 -2.73
N THR A 221 8.32 24.52 -3.06
CA THR A 221 7.25 24.85 -2.10
C THR A 221 6.20 23.74 -2.02
N PHE A 222 5.76 23.47 -0.79
CA PHE A 222 4.70 22.52 -0.50
C PHE A 222 4.09 22.90 0.85
N ASP A 223 2.77 22.93 0.97
CA ASP A 223 2.09 23.41 2.17
C ASP A 223 1.58 22.26 3.04
N VAL A 224 1.43 22.54 4.35
CA VAL A 224 0.97 21.56 5.33
C VAL A 224 -0.45 21.06 5.04
N PRO A 225 -1.44 21.90 4.70
CA PRO A 225 -2.78 21.42 4.30
C PRO A 225 -2.74 20.38 3.17
N SER A 226 -1.95 20.62 2.12
CA SER A 226 -1.76 19.66 1.02
C SER A 226 -1.13 18.35 1.51
N ALA A 227 -0.10 18.41 2.36
CA ALA A 227 0.52 17.23 2.95
C ALA A 227 -0.48 16.39 3.75
N MET A 228 -1.28 17.04 4.59
CA MET A 228 -2.30 16.39 5.43
C MET A 228 -3.43 15.79 4.59
N LYS A 229 -3.85 16.48 3.52
CA LYS A 229 -4.82 15.93 2.57
C LYS A 229 -4.32 14.64 1.92
N HIS A 230 -3.07 14.62 1.45
CA HIS A 230 -2.50 13.41 0.86
C HIS A 230 -2.30 12.29 1.88
N ASN A 231 -1.93 12.62 3.11
CA ASN A 231 -1.88 11.64 4.19
C ASN A 231 -3.25 11.02 4.49
N ASN A 232 -4.31 11.84 4.55
CA ASN A 232 -5.67 11.35 4.76
C ASN A 232 -6.12 10.39 3.64
N PHE A 233 -5.76 10.69 2.40
CA PHE A 233 -6.01 9.79 1.27
C PHE A 233 -5.30 8.44 1.46
N LEU A 234 -3.99 8.44 1.73
CA LEU A 234 -3.20 7.22 1.93
C LEU A 234 -3.72 6.40 3.11
N ARG A 235 -4.06 7.06 4.22
CA ARG A 235 -4.66 6.43 5.40
C ARG A 235 -6.02 5.81 5.10
N GLY A 236 -6.87 6.50 4.34
CA GLY A 236 -8.17 5.97 3.92
C GLY A 236 -8.01 4.72 3.05
N LEU A 237 -7.06 4.77 2.11
CA LEU A 237 -6.71 3.64 1.26
C LEU A 237 -6.18 2.46 2.09
N SER A 238 -5.28 2.70 3.05
CA SER A 238 -4.70 1.64 3.88
C SER A 238 -5.72 0.94 4.76
N VAL A 239 -6.66 1.69 5.38
CA VAL A 239 -7.75 1.11 6.19
C VAL A 239 -8.61 0.17 5.35
N ARG A 240 -9.02 0.62 4.15
CA ARG A 240 -9.85 -0.20 3.24
C ARG A 240 -9.09 -1.43 2.77
N LEU A 241 -7.80 -1.28 2.44
CA LEU A 241 -6.96 -2.40 2.00
C LEU A 241 -6.79 -3.44 3.11
N ASP A 242 -6.50 -3.02 4.34
CA ASP A 242 -6.34 -3.93 5.48
C ASP A 242 -7.63 -4.74 5.72
N GLN A 243 -8.78 -4.06 5.76
CA GLN A 243 -10.07 -4.72 5.89
C GLN A 243 -10.35 -5.71 4.76
N HIS A 244 -9.98 -5.36 3.53
CA HIS A 244 -10.13 -6.23 2.36
C HIS A 244 -9.24 -7.47 2.46
N LEU A 245 -7.98 -7.30 2.86
CA LEU A 245 -7.05 -8.40 3.06
C LEU A 245 -7.54 -9.35 4.15
N VAL A 246 -7.82 -8.82 5.33
CA VAL A 246 -8.30 -9.60 6.49
C VAL A 246 -9.57 -10.39 6.14
N LYS A 247 -10.52 -9.76 5.45
CA LYS A 247 -11.80 -10.39 5.10
C LYS A 247 -11.66 -11.52 4.08
N ASN A 248 -10.78 -11.37 3.09
CA ASN A 248 -10.80 -12.23 1.90
C ASN A 248 -9.57 -13.15 1.77
N TYR A 249 -8.43 -12.76 2.34
CA TYR A 249 -7.14 -13.43 2.13
C TYR A 249 -6.58 -14.09 3.39
N PHE A 250 -6.96 -13.64 4.59
CA PHE A 250 -6.61 -14.30 5.86
C PHE A 250 -7.63 -15.38 6.22
N VAL A 251 -7.82 -16.34 5.31
CA VAL A 251 -8.76 -17.46 5.42
C VAL A 251 -8.00 -18.77 5.30
N ILE A 252 -8.18 -19.69 6.25
CA ILE A 252 -7.46 -20.98 6.23
C ILE A 252 -7.99 -21.83 5.07
N GLU A 253 -7.14 -22.05 4.07
CA GLU A 253 -7.46 -22.89 2.90
C GLU A 253 -6.84 -24.29 2.95
N ARG A 254 -6.12 -24.64 4.03
CA ARG A 254 -5.41 -25.93 4.20
C ARG A 254 -6.30 -27.17 4.08
N PHE A 255 -7.60 -27.02 4.32
CA PHE A 255 -8.58 -28.11 4.27
C PHE A 255 -9.51 -28.03 3.04
N SER A 256 -9.17 -27.19 2.06
CA SER A 256 -9.94 -27.02 0.81
C SER A 256 -9.58 -28.03 -0.28
#